data_AF-A0AAU3T3F0-F1
#
_entry.id   AF-A0AAU3T3F0-F1
#
_cell.length_a   1.000
_cell.length_b   1.000
_cell.length_c   1.000
_cell.angle_alpha   90.00
_cell.angle_beta   90.00
_cell.angle_gamma   90.00
#
_symmetry.space_group_name_H-M   'P 1'
#
loop_
_entity.id
_entity.type
_entity.pdbx_description
1 polymer ?
#
loop_
_entity_poly.entity_id
_entity_poly.type
_entity_poly.pdbx_seq_one_letter_code
_entity_poly.pdbx_strand_id
1 'polypeptide(L)'
;MDFSFGPDDEELRVRARAWLTEHLVGPYVQVLGRGGPGSEHEGIDARRAWERELGRGGWIGQGWVTGPGEGYGNRRLSLTGQVVWAEEYAALRAPGRVGHIGENLLAPTLIAYGSPEQRDRFLPAIARGEELWCQGYSEPDAGSDLAGIRTTAVREPRPGTDGPFRVTGQKIWTSLAREADWCFVLARTEPGSRRHHGLSFLLVRMDQPGRVEVRPIRQMSGTSEFNEVFFDGAVAAEVVGGEGNGWTVAMGLLALERGVSTLVQQIGFAAELERVVEVCLASGAADPVLRDRLVRQWAELRTMRWNALRTLGTTGDPGAPSVAKLLWGGWHRRLGELAVAVRGATACAGPADWAPGLPYELGLDEEQRLFLFTRADTIYGGSDEIQRNIIAERVLGLPKEPR
;
A
#
# COMPACT_ATOMS: atom_id res chain seq x y z
N MET A 1 7.46 -5.32 26.43
CA MET A 1 6.47 -4.25 26.20
C MET A 1 5.11 -4.85 26.48
N ASP A 2 4.32 -4.17 27.32
CA ASP A 2 2.90 -4.47 27.46
C ASP A 2 2.17 -3.79 26.31
N PHE A 3 1.47 -4.57 25.49
CA PHE A 3 0.68 -4.08 24.34
C PHE A 3 -0.82 -4.13 24.65
N SER A 4 -1.20 -4.29 25.93
CA SER A 4 -2.59 -4.12 26.35
C SER A 4 -3.00 -2.65 26.21
N PHE A 5 -4.29 -2.44 25.92
CA PHE A 5 -4.85 -1.10 25.83
C PHE A 5 -4.98 -0.52 27.25
N GLY A 6 -4.47 0.70 27.41
CA GLY A 6 -4.61 1.48 28.64
C GLY A 6 -5.85 2.39 28.65
N PRO A 7 -6.10 3.11 29.75
CA PRO A 7 -7.19 4.08 29.83
C PRO A 7 -7.15 5.14 28.71
N ASP A 8 -5.95 5.62 28.34
CA ASP A 8 -5.77 6.61 27.27
C ASP A 8 -6.16 6.06 25.89
N ASP A 9 -5.92 4.76 25.65
CA ASP A 9 -6.30 4.07 24.41
C ASP A 9 -7.83 3.94 24.33
N GLU A 10 -8.52 3.66 25.45
CA GLU A 10 -9.99 3.59 25.49
C GLU A 10 -10.64 4.98 25.36
N GLU A 11 -10.07 6.02 25.93
CA GLU A 11 -10.53 7.40 25.69
C GLU A 11 -10.36 7.78 24.21
N LEU A 12 -9.20 7.43 23.63
CA LEU A 12 -8.97 7.61 22.20
C LEU A 12 -10.00 6.84 21.36
N ARG A 13 -10.35 5.60 21.75
CA ARG A 13 -11.36 4.79 21.04
C ARG A 13 -12.69 5.51 20.97
N VAL A 14 -13.17 6.04 22.09
CA VAL A 14 -14.42 6.82 22.16
C VAL A 14 -14.33 8.05 21.27
N ARG A 15 -13.23 8.82 21.33
CA ARG A 15 -13.04 10.02 20.50
C ARG A 15 -12.93 9.72 19.01
N ALA A 16 -12.21 8.66 18.64
CA ALA A 16 -12.05 8.21 17.25
C ALA A 16 -13.41 7.79 16.67
N ARG A 17 -14.16 6.96 17.39
CA ARG A 17 -15.52 6.56 16.99
C ARG A 17 -16.45 7.75 16.85
N ALA A 18 -16.45 8.66 17.81
CA ALA A 18 -17.29 9.86 17.77
C ALA A 18 -16.94 10.72 16.53
N TRP A 19 -15.66 11.00 16.31
CA TRP A 19 -15.22 11.78 15.16
C TRP A 19 -15.60 11.10 13.84
N LEU A 20 -15.32 9.80 13.69
CA LEU A 20 -15.69 9.05 12.49
C LEU A 20 -17.20 9.06 12.26
N THR A 21 -18.02 8.87 13.30
CA THR A 21 -19.49 8.88 13.18
C THR A 21 -20.02 10.26 12.76
N GLU A 22 -19.43 11.33 13.29
CA GLU A 22 -19.79 12.71 12.93
C GLU A 22 -19.42 13.06 11.49
N HIS A 23 -18.29 12.54 11.00
CA HIS A 23 -17.71 12.95 9.71
C HIS A 23 -17.99 11.97 8.56
N LEU A 24 -18.26 10.69 8.82
CA LEU A 24 -18.66 9.67 7.82
C LEU A 24 -20.14 9.83 7.42
N VAL A 25 -20.50 11.04 7.01
CA VAL A 25 -21.86 11.43 6.64
C VAL A 25 -21.91 11.97 5.22
N GLY A 26 -23.12 12.20 4.71
CA GLY A 26 -23.34 12.80 3.38
C GLY A 26 -22.67 12.01 2.26
N PRO A 27 -21.78 12.62 1.45
CA PRO A 27 -21.18 11.96 0.29
C PRO A 27 -20.21 10.82 0.65
N TYR A 28 -19.86 10.61 1.91
CA TYR A 28 -18.97 9.51 2.30
C TYR A 28 -19.71 8.20 2.57
N VAL A 29 -21.02 8.27 2.86
CA VAL A 29 -21.85 7.08 3.14
C VAL A 29 -21.88 6.13 1.94
N GLN A 30 -21.90 6.66 0.72
CA GLN A 30 -21.93 5.86 -0.52
C GLN A 30 -20.62 5.11 -0.78
N VAL A 31 -19.52 5.47 -0.09
CA VAL A 31 -18.20 4.86 -0.24
C VAL A 31 -17.76 4.06 1.00
N LEU A 32 -18.66 3.80 1.95
CA LEU A 32 -18.39 2.90 3.06
C LEU A 32 -18.12 1.47 2.56
N GLY A 33 -17.04 0.88 3.04
CA GLY A 33 -16.56 -0.44 2.62
C GLY A 33 -16.06 -0.51 1.17
N ARG A 34 -16.01 0.62 0.45
CA ARG A 34 -15.53 0.71 -0.93
C ARG A 34 -14.06 1.06 -0.96
N GLY A 35 -13.35 0.65 -2.00
CA GLY A 35 -11.95 1.00 -2.17
C GLY A 35 -10.95 0.06 -1.52
N GLY A 36 -11.41 -1.12 -1.08
CA GLY A 36 -10.56 -2.24 -0.72
C GLY A 36 -10.23 -3.14 -1.92
N PRO A 37 -9.64 -4.32 -1.68
CA PRO A 37 -9.19 -5.28 -2.70
C PRO A 37 -10.17 -5.48 -3.87
N GLY A 38 -9.77 -5.09 -5.08
CA GLY A 38 -10.55 -5.21 -6.32
C GLY A 38 -11.65 -4.16 -6.52
N SER A 39 -11.82 -3.21 -5.60
CA SER A 39 -12.80 -2.11 -5.65
C SER A 39 -12.15 -0.72 -5.59
N GLU A 40 -10.85 -0.62 -5.83
CA GLU A 40 -10.03 0.58 -5.63
C GLU A 40 -10.40 1.73 -6.56
N HIS A 41 -11.02 1.42 -7.69
CA HIS A 41 -11.56 2.38 -8.64
C HIS A 41 -12.91 3.00 -8.20
N GLU A 42 -13.59 2.40 -7.22
CA GLU A 42 -14.94 2.81 -6.83
C GLU A 42 -14.91 4.08 -5.99
N GLY A 43 -15.74 5.07 -6.39
CA GLY A 43 -16.00 6.27 -5.61
C GLY A 43 -14.79 7.18 -5.39
N ILE A 44 -13.87 7.24 -6.35
CA ILE A 44 -12.57 7.89 -6.19
C ILE A 44 -12.66 9.36 -5.74
N ASP A 45 -13.60 10.14 -6.29
CA ASP A 45 -13.75 11.55 -5.93
C ASP A 45 -14.20 11.74 -4.47
N ALA A 46 -15.17 10.93 -4.03
CA ALA A 46 -15.63 10.95 -2.65
C ALA A 46 -14.53 10.47 -1.68
N ARG A 47 -13.73 9.49 -2.09
CA ARG A 47 -12.57 9.00 -1.31
C ARG A 47 -11.43 10.01 -1.26
N ARG A 48 -11.17 10.76 -2.33
CA ARG A 48 -10.22 11.88 -2.34
C ARG A 48 -10.70 13.02 -1.45
N ALA A 49 -11.99 13.32 -1.45
CA ALA A 49 -12.58 14.27 -0.51
C ALA A 49 -12.45 13.78 0.94
N TRP A 50 -12.62 12.47 1.17
CA TRP A 50 -12.44 11.86 2.49
C TRP A 50 -11.01 11.98 3.01
N GLU A 51 -9.97 11.85 2.16
CA GLU A 51 -8.58 12.12 2.57
C GLU A 51 -8.40 13.55 3.11
N ARG A 52 -9.03 14.55 2.45
CA ARG A 52 -8.97 15.94 2.94
C ARG A 52 -9.69 16.11 4.26
N GLU A 53 -10.79 15.40 4.47
CA GLU A 53 -11.51 15.42 5.75
C GLU A 53 -10.69 14.79 6.88
N LEU A 54 -10.04 13.66 6.61
CA LEU A 54 -9.07 13.04 7.52
C LEU A 54 -7.92 13.99 7.84
N GLY A 55 -7.40 14.68 6.82
CA GLY A 55 -6.35 15.67 6.97
C GLY A 55 -6.75 16.85 7.85
N ARG A 56 -7.96 17.38 7.69
CA ARG A 56 -8.53 18.43 8.58
C ARG A 56 -8.64 17.95 10.02
N GLY A 57 -9.01 16.69 10.22
CA GLY A 57 -9.05 16.06 11.55
C GLY A 57 -7.66 15.72 12.13
N GLY A 58 -6.59 15.84 11.33
CA GLY A 58 -5.22 15.49 11.70
C GLY A 58 -4.97 13.98 11.75
N TRP A 59 -5.78 13.15 11.09
CA TRP A 59 -5.71 11.69 11.15
C TRP A 59 -4.77 11.05 10.11
N ILE A 60 -4.09 11.83 9.29
CA ILE A 60 -3.08 11.32 8.34
C ILE A 60 -1.70 11.51 8.94
N GLY A 61 -0.87 10.47 8.92
CA GLY A 61 0.50 10.54 9.41
C GLY A 61 0.64 10.40 10.93
N GLN A 62 -0.27 9.66 11.57
CA GLN A 62 -0.36 9.56 13.04
C GLN A 62 0.89 8.99 13.71
N GLY A 63 1.65 8.17 12.98
CA GLY A 63 2.90 7.56 13.44
C GLY A 63 4.17 8.29 13.03
N TRP A 64 4.08 9.46 12.39
CA TRP A 64 5.26 10.20 11.98
C TRP A 64 6.00 10.77 13.19
N VAL A 65 7.22 10.26 13.40
CA VAL A 65 8.11 10.71 14.47
C VAL A 65 9.06 11.75 13.92
N THR A 66 8.72 13.01 14.12
CA THR A 66 9.64 14.14 13.98
C THR A 66 10.07 14.64 15.35
N GLY A 67 11.09 15.49 15.43
CA GLY A 67 11.68 15.94 16.69
C GLY A 67 10.66 16.51 17.69
N PRO A 68 11.08 16.82 18.93
CA PRO A 68 10.20 17.35 19.97
C PRO A 68 9.46 18.61 19.48
N GLY A 69 8.13 18.56 19.42
CA GLY A 69 7.27 19.72 19.11
C GLY A 69 6.95 19.98 17.62
N GLU A 70 7.50 19.21 16.68
CA GLU A 70 7.32 19.47 15.23
C GLU A 70 6.18 18.64 14.62
N GLY A 71 4.95 19.14 14.52
CA GLY A 71 3.89 18.46 13.75
C GLY A 71 3.78 19.02 12.32
N TYR A 72 3.34 18.22 11.35
CA TYR A 72 2.99 18.70 10.01
C TYR A 72 1.48 18.98 9.87
N GLY A 73 0.81 19.29 10.99
CA GLY A 73 -0.65 19.39 11.09
C GLY A 73 -1.34 18.07 11.44
N ASN A 74 -0.58 16.99 11.58
CA ASN A 74 -1.06 15.68 11.99
C ASN A 74 -1.08 15.48 13.51
N ARG A 75 -2.01 14.65 13.99
CA ARG A 75 -1.98 14.08 15.34
C ARG A 75 -0.78 13.16 15.47
N ARG A 76 -0.30 12.98 16.69
CA ARG A 76 0.71 11.97 17.03
C ARG A 76 0.11 10.98 18.00
N LEU A 77 0.15 9.70 17.63
CA LEU A 77 -0.38 8.62 18.46
C LEU A 77 0.74 7.65 18.84
N SER A 78 0.61 7.06 20.03
CA SER A 78 1.35 5.86 20.41
C SER A 78 1.10 4.72 19.41
N LEU A 79 1.93 3.67 19.46
CA LEU A 79 1.69 2.48 18.64
C LEU A 79 0.31 1.87 18.92
N THR A 80 -0.10 1.77 20.19
CA THR A 80 -1.43 1.28 20.58
C THR A 80 -2.54 2.20 20.10
N GLY A 81 -2.34 3.52 20.16
CA GLY A 81 -3.32 4.48 19.67
C GLY A 81 -3.54 4.41 18.16
N GLN A 82 -2.49 4.16 17.37
CA GLN A 82 -2.63 3.91 15.92
C GLN A 82 -3.45 2.63 15.65
N VAL A 83 -3.30 1.60 16.48
CA VAL A 83 -4.11 0.37 16.39
C VAL A 83 -5.56 0.66 16.75
N VAL A 84 -5.83 1.41 17.82
CA VAL A 84 -7.18 1.84 18.21
C VAL A 84 -7.85 2.59 17.06
N TRP A 85 -7.17 3.57 16.47
CA TRP A 85 -7.69 4.32 15.32
C TRP A 85 -8.05 3.38 14.17
N ALA A 86 -7.17 2.45 13.82
CA ALA A 86 -7.42 1.49 12.76
C ALA A 86 -8.59 0.54 13.06
N GLU A 87 -8.74 0.09 14.31
CA GLU A 87 -9.87 -0.76 14.73
C GLU A 87 -11.20 -0.01 14.58
N GLU A 88 -11.27 1.26 15.00
CA GLU A 88 -12.48 2.07 14.86
C GLU A 88 -12.78 2.43 13.39
N TYR A 89 -11.74 2.71 12.59
CA TYR A 89 -11.87 2.96 11.16
C TYR A 89 -12.48 1.75 10.43
N ALA A 90 -11.99 0.55 10.75
CA ALA A 90 -12.50 -0.69 10.18
C ALA A 90 -13.91 -1.05 10.69
N ALA A 91 -14.18 -0.87 11.99
CA ALA A 91 -15.48 -1.16 12.58
C ALA A 91 -16.62 -0.34 11.95
N LEU A 92 -16.33 0.90 11.53
CA LEU A 92 -17.29 1.76 10.83
C LEU A 92 -17.25 1.58 9.31
N ARG A 93 -16.49 0.61 8.80
CA ARG A 93 -16.29 0.34 7.36
C ARG A 93 -15.93 1.62 6.60
N ALA A 94 -15.07 2.45 7.18
CA ALA A 94 -14.70 3.70 6.56
C ALA A 94 -14.03 3.47 5.17
N PRO A 95 -14.10 4.44 4.25
CA PRO A 95 -13.67 4.25 2.86
C PRO A 95 -12.18 3.86 2.72
N GLY A 96 -11.84 3.05 1.72
CA GLY A 96 -10.45 2.71 1.43
C GLY A 96 -9.59 3.95 1.15
N ARG A 97 -8.37 3.99 1.69
CA ARG A 97 -7.48 5.16 1.63
C ARG A 97 -6.81 5.30 0.26
N VAL A 98 -6.94 6.48 -0.37
CA VAL A 98 -6.25 6.81 -1.65
C VAL A 98 -4.93 7.55 -1.43
N GLY A 99 -4.73 8.15 -0.26
CA GLY A 99 -3.50 8.87 0.12
C GLY A 99 -2.39 7.99 0.70
N HIS A 100 -2.61 6.68 0.82
CA HIS A 100 -1.78 5.78 1.61
C HIS A 100 -0.33 5.66 1.10
N ILE A 101 -0.07 5.85 -0.20
CA ILE A 101 1.31 5.83 -0.75
C ILE A 101 2.11 7.03 -0.24
N GLY A 102 1.49 8.22 -0.20
CA GLY A 102 2.12 9.42 0.36
C GLY A 102 2.33 9.26 1.87
N GLU A 103 1.29 8.80 2.57
CA GLU A 103 1.28 8.67 4.03
C GLU A 103 2.27 7.63 4.57
N ASN A 104 2.26 6.44 3.99
CA ASN A 104 2.96 5.26 4.54
C ASN A 104 4.33 5.03 3.92
N LEU A 105 4.59 5.53 2.70
CA LEU A 105 5.84 5.27 1.98
C LEU A 105 6.68 6.54 1.88
N LEU A 106 6.18 7.57 1.20
CA LEU A 106 6.99 8.75 0.92
C LEU A 106 7.28 9.55 2.20
N ALA A 107 6.27 9.82 3.03
CA ALA A 107 6.45 10.68 4.19
C ALA A 107 7.51 10.14 5.19
N PRO A 108 7.47 8.86 5.61
CA PRO A 108 8.56 8.28 6.41
C PRO A 108 9.93 8.36 5.72
N THR A 109 9.96 8.19 4.39
CA THR A 109 11.19 8.29 3.61
C THR A 109 11.75 9.71 3.61
N LEU A 110 10.92 10.74 3.49
CA LEU A 110 11.33 12.14 3.59
C LEU A 110 11.79 12.50 5.00
N ILE A 111 11.15 11.95 6.04
CA ILE A 111 11.58 12.15 7.43
C ILE A 111 13.00 11.59 7.64
N ALA A 112 13.31 10.44 7.04
CA ALA A 112 14.60 9.76 7.20
C ALA A 112 15.71 10.29 6.27
N TYR A 113 15.38 10.64 5.03
CA TYR A 113 16.36 10.92 3.95
C TYR A 113 16.15 12.25 3.23
N GLY A 114 15.03 12.94 3.49
CA GLY A 114 14.72 14.22 2.86
C GLY A 114 15.46 15.39 3.52
N SER A 115 15.72 16.43 2.72
CA SER A 115 16.22 17.69 3.27
C SER A 115 15.13 18.40 4.11
N PRO A 116 15.49 19.37 4.97
CA PRO A 116 14.50 20.22 5.65
C PRO A 116 13.49 20.83 4.68
N GLU A 117 13.94 21.34 3.54
CA GLU A 117 13.10 21.99 2.53
C GLU A 117 12.10 21.02 1.89
N GLN A 118 12.54 19.79 1.61
CA GLN A 118 11.66 18.74 1.09
C GLN A 118 10.59 18.35 2.12
N ARG A 119 10.96 18.22 3.38
CA ARG A 119 10.04 17.91 4.47
C ARG A 119 9.00 19.01 4.64
N ASP A 120 9.43 20.26 4.68
CA ASP A 120 8.55 21.44 4.84
C ASP A 120 7.61 21.62 3.64
N ARG A 121 8.06 21.26 2.42
CA ARG A 121 7.23 21.33 1.21
C ARG A 121 6.17 20.24 1.14
N PHE A 122 6.54 18.98 1.39
CA PHE A 122 5.68 17.84 1.04
C PHE A 122 4.91 17.27 2.22
N LEU A 123 5.50 17.20 3.43
CA LEU A 123 4.85 16.53 4.56
C LEU A 123 3.55 17.22 5.01
N PRO A 124 3.44 18.56 5.05
CA PRO A 124 2.17 19.22 5.36
C PRO A 124 1.07 18.92 4.34
N ALA A 125 1.40 18.87 3.04
CA ALA A 125 0.41 18.61 1.99
C ALA A 125 -0.09 17.14 2.03
N ILE A 126 0.81 16.21 2.34
CA ILE A 126 0.46 14.79 2.57
C ILE A 126 -0.43 14.68 3.82
N ALA A 127 -0.06 15.32 4.94
CA ALA A 127 -0.83 15.30 6.19
C ALA A 127 -2.24 15.90 6.04
N ARG A 128 -2.44 16.84 5.10
CA ARG A 128 -3.76 17.41 4.80
C ARG A 128 -4.55 16.61 3.76
N GLY A 129 -4.00 15.53 3.21
CA GLY A 129 -4.66 14.75 2.16
C GLY A 129 -4.84 15.51 0.84
N GLU A 130 -3.99 16.52 0.59
CA GLU A 130 -4.11 17.41 -0.57
C GLU A 130 -3.35 16.90 -1.80
N GLU A 131 -2.21 16.23 -1.58
CA GLU A 131 -1.35 15.67 -2.63
C GLU A 131 -1.35 14.14 -2.57
N LEU A 132 -1.80 13.50 -3.64
CA LEU A 132 -1.75 12.04 -3.81
C LEU A 132 -0.46 11.61 -4.51
N TRP A 133 0.01 10.41 -4.19
CA TRP A 133 1.30 9.90 -4.65
C TRP A 133 1.19 8.51 -5.26
N CYS A 134 2.06 8.21 -6.21
CA CYS A 134 2.27 6.86 -6.74
C CYS A 134 3.76 6.48 -6.74
N GLN A 135 4.06 5.19 -6.89
CA GLN A 135 5.41 4.63 -6.85
C GLN A 135 5.89 4.17 -8.24
N GLY A 136 6.94 4.79 -8.75
CA GLY A 136 7.59 4.47 -10.03
C GLY A 136 8.83 3.62 -9.85
N TYR A 137 8.69 2.37 -9.41
CA TYR A 137 9.81 1.45 -9.18
C TYR A 137 10.00 0.46 -10.33
N SER A 138 9.06 -0.49 -10.44
CA SER A 138 9.13 -1.61 -11.38
C SER A 138 9.11 -1.13 -12.83
N GLU A 139 9.80 -1.88 -13.68
CA GLU A 139 9.83 -1.72 -15.14
C GLU A 139 9.43 -3.04 -15.81
N PRO A 140 9.04 -3.03 -17.10
CA PRO A 140 8.65 -4.26 -17.80
C PRO A 140 9.66 -5.41 -17.65
N ASP A 141 10.96 -5.09 -17.63
CA ASP A 141 12.05 -6.05 -17.51
C ASP A 141 12.76 -6.02 -16.14
N ALA A 142 12.26 -5.25 -15.17
CA ALA A 142 12.87 -5.11 -13.85
C ALA A 142 11.79 -5.01 -12.76
N GLY A 143 11.35 -6.17 -12.26
CA GLY A 143 10.48 -6.29 -11.09
C GLY A 143 11.25 -6.76 -9.85
N SER A 144 11.41 -8.08 -9.70
CA SER A 144 12.16 -8.67 -8.58
C SER A 144 13.65 -8.27 -8.57
N ASP A 145 14.28 -8.12 -9.75
CA ASP A 145 15.57 -7.46 -9.88
C ASP A 145 15.40 -5.94 -10.02
N LEU A 146 14.96 -5.30 -8.94
CA LEU A 146 14.75 -3.84 -8.91
C LEU A 146 16.03 -3.06 -9.22
N ALA A 147 17.21 -3.63 -8.99
CA ALA A 147 18.48 -3.00 -9.33
C ALA A 147 18.74 -2.97 -10.86
N GLY A 148 18.02 -3.79 -11.62
CA GLY A 148 18.10 -3.93 -13.08
C GLY A 148 17.39 -2.82 -13.87
N ILE A 149 16.80 -1.82 -13.20
CA ILE A 149 16.07 -0.74 -13.86
C ILE A 149 16.92 0.05 -14.87
N ARG A 150 16.24 0.54 -15.90
CA ARG A 150 16.79 1.19 -17.09
C ARG A 150 16.26 2.60 -17.33
N THR A 151 15.19 3.04 -16.65
CA THR A 151 14.76 4.44 -16.65
C THR A 151 15.95 5.32 -16.28
N THR A 152 16.24 6.31 -17.10
CA THR A 152 17.36 7.23 -16.90
C THR A 152 16.86 8.59 -16.46
N ALA A 153 17.73 9.35 -15.80
CA ALA A 153 17.48 10.76 -15.56
C ALA A 153 18.76 11.57 -15.76
N VAL A 154 18.73 12.53 -16.68
CA VAL A 154 19.89 13.35 -17.03
C VAL A 154 19.70 14.75 -16.44
N ARG A 155 20.70 15.23 -15.70
CA ARG A 155 20.69 16.57 -15.12
C ARG A 155 20.71 17.61 -16.23
N GLU A 156 19.81 18.58 -16.17
CA GLU A 156 19.77 19.74 -17.05
C GLU A 156 20.45 20.91 -16.32
N PRO A 157 21.68 21.29 -16.71
CA PRO A 157 22.44 22.31 -16.00
C PRO A 157 21.69 23.64 -15.99
N ARG A 158 21.70 24.34 -14.84
CA ARG A 158 21.25 25.72 -14.75
C ARG A 158 22.38 26.59 -14.20
N PRO A 159 22.62 27.78 -14.77
CA PRO A 159 23.61 28.70 -14.20
C PRO A 159 23.31 28.98 -12.71
N GLY A 160 24.27 28.68 -11.83
CA GLY A 160 24.18 28.98 -10.41
C GLY A 160 23.33 28.01 -9.55
N THR A 161 22.80 26.91 -10.09
CA THR A 161 22.10 25.86 -9.33
C THR A 161 22.34 24.48 -9.96
N ASP A 162 22.07 23.39 -9.22
CA ASP A 162 22.26 22.04 -9.75
C ASP A 162 21.23 21.63 -10.84
N GLY A 163 20.23 22.47 -11.12
CA GLY A 163 19.23 22.24 -12.17
C GLY A 163 18.37 20.98 -11.97
N PRO A 164 17.24 20.84 -12.70
CA PRO A 164 16.38 19.68 -12.58
C PRO A 164 16.93 18.48 -13.36
N PHE A 165 16.37 17.30 -13.14
CA PHE A 165 16.58 16.14 -13.98
C PHE A 165 15.51 16.00 -15.08
N ARG A 166 15.92 15.44 -16.21
CA ARG A 166 15.05 14.97 -17.30
C ARG A 166 14.97 13.45 -17.27
N VAL A 167 13.83 12.95 -16.80
CA VAL A 167 13.55 11.52 -16.65
C VAL A 167 13.01 10.96 -17.97
N THR A 168 13.60 9.86 -18.44
CA THR A 168 13.14 9.14 -19.64
C THR A 168 13.11 7.65 -19.38
N GLY A 169 11.98 7.01 -19.66
CA GLY A 169 11.80 5.58 -19.45
C GLY A 169 10.33 5.19 -19.24
N GLN A 170 10.14 3.98 -18.74
CA GLN A 170 8.81 3.42 -18.50
C GLN A 170 8.80 2.71 -17.16
N LYS A 171 7.76 2.99 -16.36
CA LYS A 171 7.40 2.23 -15.17
C LYS A 171 6.13 1.43 -15.43
N ILE A 172 5.96 0.33 -14.70
CA ILE A 172 4.82 -0.56 -14.81
C ILE A 172 4.36 -1.01 -13.43
N TRP A 173 3.09 -1.41 -13.32
CA TRP A 173 2.44 -1.76 -12.06
C TRP A 173 2.32 -0.58 -11.08
N THR A 174 2.33 0.65 -11.58
CA THR A 174 2.22 1.85 -10.75
C THR A 174 0.77 2.04 -10.30
N SER A 175 0.49 1.64 -9.05
CA SER A 175 -0.81 1.83 -8.40
C SER A 175 -1.18 3.31 -8.32
N LEU A 176 -2.46 3.61 -8.53
CA LEU A 176 -3.05 4.95 -8.37
C LEU A 176 -2.41 6.05 -9.23
N ALA A 177 -1.71 5.69 -10.31
CA ALA A 177 -0.99 6.66 -11.13
C ALA A 177 -1.90 7.68 -11.81
N ARG A 178 -3.16 7.32 -12.11
CA ARG A 178 -4.13 8.24 -12.71
C ARG A 178 -4.66 9.28 -11.73
N GLU A 179 -4.65 8.92 -10.45
CA GLU A 179 -5.17 9.73 -9.35
C GLU A 179 -4.07 10.55 -8.68
N ALA A 180 -2.81 10.17 -8.87
CA ALA A 180 -1.65 10.76 -8.21
C ALA A 180 -1.28 12.13 -8.79
N ASP A 181 -0.97 13.06 -7.89
CA ASP A 181 -0.42 14.38 -8.20
C ASP A 181 1.10 14.29 -8.46
N TRP A 182 1.76 13.32 -7.82
CA TRP A 182 3.21 13.13 -7.87
C TRP A 182 3.59 11.63 -7.93
N CYS A 183 4.74 11.35 -8.51
CA CYS A 183 5.37 10.04 -8.48
C CYS A 183 6.78 10.16 -7.91
N PHE A 184 7.13 9.26 -6.98
CA PHE A 184 8.55 9.06 -6.67
C PHE A 184 9.11 7.93 -7.55
N VAL A 185 10.17 8.25 -8.28
CA VAL A 185 10.74 7.43 -9.35
C VAL A 185 12.16 7.04 -8.99
N LEU A 186 12.47 5.75 -9.10
CA LEU A 186 13.86 5.28 -9.08
C LEU A 186 14.39 5.29 -10.52
N ALA A 187 15.43 6.07 -10.77
CA ALA A 187 16.04 6.23 -12.09
C ALA A 187 17.56 6.22 -12.03
N ARG A 188 18.21 5.79 -13.10
CA ARG A 188 19.67 5.80 -13.26
C ARG A 188 20.14 7.19 -13.66
N THR A 189 20.88 7.85 -12.77
CA THR A 189 21.45 9.19 -13.02
C THR A 189 22.91 9.14 -13.45
N GLU A 190 23.64 8.09 -13.07
CA GLU A 190 25.03 7.90 -13.49
C GLU A 190 25.10 7.02 -14.76
N PRO A 191 25.54 7.56 -15.91
CA PRO A 191 25.66 6.78 -17.14
C PRO A 191 26.65 5.62 -16.99
N GLY A 192 26.28 4.45 -17.51
CA GLY A 192 27.14 3.25 -17.46
C GLY A 192 27.17 2.51 -16.12
N SER A 193 26.60 3.09 -15.06
CA SER A 193 26.42 2.39 -13.78
C SER A 193 25.56 1.13 -13.93
N ARG A 194 25.76 0.15 -13.04
CA ARG A 194 25.04 -1.12 -13.07
C ARG A 194 24.49 -1.50 -11.70
N ARG A 195 23.41 -2.28 -11.71
CA ARG A 195 22.71 -2.75 -10.51
C ARG A 195 22.35 -1.54 -9.62
N HIS A 196 22.67 -1.64 -8.33
CA HIS A 196 22.30 -0.67 -7.30
C HIS A 196 23.11 0.63 -7.33
N HIS A 197 24.23 0.68 -8.06
CA HIS A 197 25.03 1.90 -8.18
C HIS A 197 24.40 2.88 -9.17
N GLY A 198 24.59 4.18 -8.92
CA GLY A 198 24.21 5.25 -9.84
C GLY A 198 22.71 5.49 -9.98
N LEU A 199 21.91 4.97 -9.05
CA LEU A 199 20.46 5.20 -9.00
C LEU A 199 20.15 6.41 -8.12
N SER A 200 19.11 7.17 -8.46
CA SER A 200 18.60 8.30 -7.67
C SER A 200 17.10 8.16 -7.44
N PHE A 201 16.64 8.65 -6.28
CA PHE A 201 15.24 8.70 -5.90
C PHE A 201 14.70 10.11 -6.21
N LEU A 202 13.86 10.21 -7.23
CA LEU A 202 13.41 11.49 -7.81
C LEU A 202 11.93 11.72 -7.52
N LEU A 203 11.52 12.97 -7.27
CA LEU A 203 10.10 13.33 -7.21
C LEU A 203 9.67 14.03 -8.50
N VAL A 204 8.68 13.46 -9.17
CA VAL A 204 8.19 13.87 -10.49
C VAL A 204 6.73 14.29 -10.37
N ARG A 205 6.39 15.51 -10.81
CA ARG A 205 4.99 15.93 -11.01
C ARG A 205 4.35 15.07 -12.10
N MET A 206 3.16 14.51 -11.84
CA MET A 206 2.47 13.67 -12.84
C MET A 206 1.82 14.50 -13.95
N ASP A 207 1.34 15.70 -13.64
CA ASP A 207 0.80 16.64 -14.62
C ASP A 207 1.93 17.37 -15.35
N GLN A 208 2.45 16.72 -16.39
CA GLN A 208 3.38 17.30 -17.36
C GLN A 208 2.94 16.89 -18.78
N PRO A 209 1.97 17.61 -19.37
CA PRO A 209 1.41 17.26 -20.68
C PRO A 209 2.51 17.10 -21.74
N GLY A 210 2.45 15.99 -22.48
CA GLY A 210 3.45 15.64 -23.50
C GLY A 210 4.78 15.10 -22.96
N ARG A 211 4.94 14.93 -21.64
CA ARG A 211 6.16 14.37 -21.01
C ARG A 211 5.87 13.21 -20.06
N VAL A 212 4.68 13.17 -19.47
CA VAL A 212 4.20 12.06 -18.64
C VAL A 212 2.92 11.53 -19.27
N GLU A 213 2.91 10.23 -19.56
CA GLU A 213 1.72 9.52 -20.06
C GLU A 213 1.41 8.36 -19.12
N VAL A 214 0.16 8.29 -18.65
CA VAL A 214 -0.33 7.19 -17.81
C VAL A 214 -1.26 6.32 -18.63
N ARG A 215 -0.93 5.03 -18.77
CA ARG A 215 -1.76 4.03 -19.46
C ARG A 215 -2.30 3.00 -18.48
N PRO A 216 -3.61 2.84 -18.35
CA PRO A 216 -4.18 1.88 -17.41
C PRO A 216 -3.99 0.45 -17.87
N ILE A 217 -3.68 -0.44 -16.92
CA ILE A 217 -3.57 -1.88 -17.17
C ILE A 217 -4.88 -2.53 -16.73
N ARG A 218 -5.63 -3.07 -17.69
CA ARG A 218 -6.84 -3.83 -17.38
C ARG A 218 -6.47 -5.16 -16.72
N GLN A 219 -6.95 -5.35 -15.49
CA GLN A 219 -6.73 -6.55 -14.69
C GLN A 219 -7.79 -7.62 -14.99
N MET A 220 -7.60 -8.84 -14.49
CA MET A 220 -8.55 -9.94 -14.64
C MET A 220 -9.90 -9.71 -13.92
N SER A 221 -9.93 -8.75 -12.99
CA SER A 221 -11.14 -8.21 -12.35
C SER A 221 -11.95 -7.28 -13.28
N GLY A 222 -11.41 -6.92 -14.44
CA GLY A 222 -11.98 -5.93 -15.36
C GLY A 222 -11.61 -4.48 -15.05
N THR A 223 -11.08 -4.22 -13.85
CA THR A 223 -10.75 -2.88 -13.35
C THR A 223 -9.33 -2.48 -13.76
N SER A 224 -8.89 -1.27 -13.39
CA SER A 224 -7.53 -0.79 -13.72
C SER A 224 -6.99 0.11 -12.61
N GLU A 225 -6.47 -0.51 -11.57
CA GLU A 225 -5.76 0.18 -10.47
C GLU A 225 -4.27 0.39 -10.78
N PHE A 226 -3.69 -0.52 -11.56
CA PHE A 226 -2.29 -0.44 -11.98
C PHE A 226 -2.17 0.24 -13.33
N ASN A 227 -1.04 0.93 -13.52
CA ASN A 227 -0.78 1.67 -14.75
C ASN A 227 0.66 1.44 -15.22
N GLU A 228 0.85 1.57 -16.53
CA GLU A 228 2.14 1.94 -17.10
C GLU A 228 2.28 3.46 -17.02
N VAL A 229 3.48 3.94 -16.72
CA VAL A 229 3.81 5.36 -16.71
C VAL A 229 5.02 5.57 -17.60
N PHE A 230 4.83 6.32 -18.68
CA PHE A 230 5.89 6.68 -19.62
C PHE A 230 6.38 8.08 -19.31
N PHE A 231 7.71 8.22 -19.24
CA PHE A 231 8.40 9.49 -19.06
C PHE A 231 9.18 9.79 -20.33
N ASP A 232 8.89 10.94 -20.96
CA ASP A 232 9.62 11.48 -22.12
C ASP A 232 10.20 12.84 -21.78
N GLY A 233 11.41 12.84 -21.21
CA GLY A 233 12.07 14.05 -20.71
C GLY A 233 11.25 14.78 -19.63
N ALA A 234 10.55 14.03 -18.77
CA ALA A 234 9.79 14.58 -17.66
C ALA A 234 10.72 15.28 -16.65
N VAL A 235 10.27 16.38 -16.07
CA VAL A 235 11.06 17.17 -15.12
C VAL A 235 10.93 16.57 -13.72
N ALA A 236 12.06 16.21 -13.12
CA ALA A 236 12.19 15.96 -11.69
C ALA A 236 12.98 17.12 -11.06
N ALA A 237 12.33 17.92 -10.23
CA ALA A 237 12.97 19.04 -9.55
C ALA A 237 13.69 18.61 -8.26
N GLU A 238 13.28 17.48 -7.68
CA GLU A 238 13.69 17.05 -6.35
C GLU A 238 14.39 15.70 -6.39
N VAL A 239 15.48 15.59 -5.64
CA VAL A 239 16.20 14.32 -5.40
C VAL A 239 16.28 14.08 -3.90
N VAL A 240 15.73 12.97 -3.43
CA VAL A 240 15.75 12.59 -2.02
C VAL A 240 17.05 11.83 -1.73
N GLY A 241 17.74 12.18 -0.64
CA GLY A 241 19.00 11.56 -0.23
C GLY A 241 20.22 11.89 -1.11
N GLY A 242 20.07 12.78 -2.10
CA GLY A 242 21.15 13.17 -3.01
C GLY A 242 21.33 12.24 -4.21
N GLU A 243 21.99 12.76 -5.27
CA GLU A 243 22.24 12.03 -6.50
C GLU A 243 23.10 10.78 -6.27
N GLY A 244 22.73 9.65 -6.88
CA GLY A 244 23.44 8.37 -6.77
C GLY A 244 23.12 7.56 -5.51
N ASN A 245 22.39 8.13 -4.55
CA ASN A 245 22.03 7.46 -3.29
C ASN A 245 20.63 6.81 -3.31
N GLY A 246 19.98 6.75 -4.48
CA GLY A 246 18.60 6.30 -4.62
C GLY A 246 18.36 4.86 -4.16
N TRP A 247 19.36 3.97 -4.29
CA TRP A 247 19.23 2.60 -3.76
C TRP A 247 19.11 2.57 -2.24
N THR A 248 19.93 3.37 -1.53
CA THR A 248 19.88 3.49 -0.07
C THR A 248 18.52 4.01 0.38
N VAL A 249 18.01 5.05 -0.28
CA VAL A 249 16.68 5.62 0.00
C VAL A 249 15.58 4.61 -0.28
N ALA A 250 15.63 3.91 -1.41
CA ALA A 250 14.62 2.93 -1.79
C ALA A 250 14.57 1.73 -0.82
N MET A 251 15.72 1.21 -0.39
CA MET A 251 15.78 0.14 0.60
C MET A 251 15.32 0.62 1.98
N GLY A 252 15.62 1.87 2.34
CA GLY A 252 15.11 2.52 3.54
C GLY A 252 13.58 2.61 3.54
N LEU A 253 12.98 3.06 2.44
CA LEU A 253 11.52 3.10 2.24
C LEU A 253 10.89 1.72 2.47
N LEU A 254 11.41 0.68 1.82
CA LEU A 254 10.87 -0.69 1.95
C LEU A 254 11.01 -1.27 3.36
N ALA A 255 12.01 -0.82 4.12
CA ALA A 255 12.19 -1.20 5.52
C ALA A 255 11.20 -0.45 6.44
N LEU A 256 10.90 0.81 6.14
CA LEU A 256 9.98 1.66 6.92
C LEU A 256 8.51 1.32 6.69
N GLU A 257 8.15 0.79 5.52
CA GLU A 257 6.77 0.37 5.17
C GLU A 257 6.20 -0.71 6.13
N ARG A 258 7.07 -1.41 6.88
CA ARG A 258 6.74 -2.63 7.60
C ARG A 258 6.77 -2.36 9.11
N GLY A 259 5.63 -1.91 9.65
CA GLY A 259 5.43 -1.57 11.06
C GLY A 259 3.98 -1.78 11.49
N VAL A 260 3.36 -0.78 12.14
CA VAL A 260 1.93 -0.79 12.54
C VAL A 260 1.01 -1.14 11.38
N SER A 261 1.40 -0.82 10.14
CA SER A 261 0.72 -1.24 8.89
C SER A 261 0.35 -2.72 8.86
N THR A 262 1.20 -3.61 9.39
CA THR A 262 0.93 -5.06 9.44
C THR A 262 -0.22 -5.43 10.38
N LEU A 263 -0.36 -4.71 11.51
CA LEU A 263 -1.49 -4.88 12.41
C LEU A 263 -2.78 -4.31 11.80
N VAL A 264 -2.68 -3.16 11.15
CA VAL A 264 -3.82 -2.54 10.45
C VAL A 264 -4.34 -3.46 9.35
N GLN A 265 -3.45 -4.07 8.58
CA GLN A 265 -3.81 -5.04 7.55
C GLN A 265 -4.62 -6.23 8.11
N GLN A 266 -4.22 -6.74 9.28
CA GLN A 266 -4.92 -7.86 9.93
C GLN A 266 -6.33 -7.52 10.41
N ILE A 267 -6.60 -6.26 10.71
CA ILE A 267 -7.96 -5.80 11.04
C ILE A 267 -8.85 -5.92 9.79
N GLY A 268 -8.35 -5.52 8.61
CA GLY A 268 -9.05 -5.71 7.33
C GLY A 268 -9.30 -7.19 7.03
N PHE A 269 -8.27 -8.03 7.19
CA PHE A 269 -8.40 -9.48 7.05
C PHE A 269 -9.44 -10.12 7.98
N ALA A 270 -9.58 -9.61 9.20
CA ALA A 270 -10.62 -10.08 10.12
C ALA A 270 -12.03 -9.80 9.57
N ALA A 271 -12.25 -8.59 9.06
CA ALA A 271 -13.53 -8.20 8.45
C ALA A 271 -13.85 -9.02 7.19
N GLU A 272 -12.86 -9.29 6.34
CA GLU A 272 -13.03 -10.14 5.16
C GLU A 272 -13.35 -11.58 5.53
N LEU A 273 -12.66 -12.15 6.53
CA LEU A 273 -12.95 -13.49 7.02
C LEU A 273 -14.36 -13.57 7.63
N GLU A 274 -14.76 -12.57 8.41
CA GLU A 274 -16.11 -12.48 8.99
C GLU A 274 -17.17 -12.49 7.89
N ARG A 275 -17.02 -11.69 6.83
CA ARG A 275 -17.93 -11.72 5.67
C ARG A 275 -17.99 -13.10 5.01
N VAL A 276 -16.85 -13.77 4.80
CA VAL A 276 -16.85 -15.13 4.22
C VAL A 276 -17.59 -16.13 5.14
N VAL A 277 -17.46 -15.99 6.46
CA VAL A 277 -18.21 -16.79 7.43
C VAL A 277 -19.70 -16.49 7.34
N GLU A 278 -20.10 -15.22 7.28
CA GLU A 278 -21.50 -14.81 7.13
C GLU A 278 -22.14 -15.41 5.88
N VAL A 279 -21.46 -15.34 4.73
CA VAL A 279 -21.93 -15.95 3.47
C VAL A 279 -22.06 -17.47 3.61
N CYS A 280 -21.15 -18.12 4.31
CA CYS A 280 -21.21 -19.57 4.57
C CYS A 280 -22.42 -19.96 5.42
N LEU A 281 -22.71 -19.17 6.45
CA LEU A 281 -23.88 -19.37 7.30
C LEU A 281 -25.18 -19.11 6.54
N ALA A 282 -25.25 -18.03 5.76
CA ALA A 282 -26.45 -17.65 5.00
C ALA A 282 -26.78 -18.64 3.88
N SER A 283 -25.76 -19.20 3.21
CA SER A 283 -25.93 -20.18 2.13
C SER A 283 -26.18 -21.61 2.63
N GLY A 284 -25.98 -21.89 3.92
CA GLY A 284 -26.03 -23.24 4.46
C GLY A 284 -24.87 -24.15 3.99
N ALA A 285 -23.80 -23.57 3.42
CA ALA A 285 -22.67 -24.30 2.84
C ALA A 285 -21.71 -24.91 3.89
N ALA A 286 -22.00 -24.78 5.18
CA ALA A 286 -21.09 -25.14 6.28
C ALA A 286 -20.94 -26.66 6.53
N ASP A 287 -20.47 -27.39 5.53
CA ASP A 287 -20.07 -28.81 5.66
C ASP A 287 -18.82 -28.97 6.56
N PRO A 288 -18.49 -30.19 7.01
CA PRO A 288 -17.35 -30.41 7.90
C PRO A 288 -16.00 -29.97 7.32
N VAL A 289 -15.81 -30.02 6.00
CA VAL A 289 -14.56 -29.64 5.31
C VAL A 289 -14.42 -28.13 5.24
N LEU A 290 -15.47 -27.41 4.83
CA LEU A 290 -15.48 -25.95 4.81
C LEU A 290 -15.36 -25.37 6.21
N ARG A 291 -16.02 -25.99 7.20
CA ARG A 291 -15.89 -25.60 8.60
C ARG A 291 -14.44 -25.71 9.11
N ASP A 292 -13.77 -26.82 8.84
CA ASP A 292 -12.36 -27.01 9.22
C ASP A 292 -11.45 -25.95 8.58
N ARG A 293 -11.65 -25.67 7.29
CA ARG A 293 -10.90 -24.62 6.57
C ARG A 293 -11.14 -23.21 7.14
N LEU A 294 -12.39 -22.87 7.49
CA LEU A 294 -12.73 -21.58 8.12
C LEU A 294 -12.09 -21.45 9.50
N VAL A 295 -12.18 -22.49 10.34
CA VAL A 295 -11.55 -22.51 11.67
C VAL A 295 -10.03 -22.39 11.55
N ARG A 296 -9.42 -23.05 10.57
CA ARG A 296 -7.99 -22.93 10.30
C ARG A 296 -7.59 -21.52 9.90
N GLN A 297 -8.30 -20.89 8.96
CA GLN A 297 -8.03 -19.49 8.56
C GLN A 297 -8.19 -18.53 9.75
N TRP A 298 -9.20 -18.74 10.60
CA TRP A 298 -9.38 -17.97 11.83
C TRP A 298 -8.19 -18.12 12.80
N ALA A 299 -7.75 -19.36 13.04
CA ALA A 299 -6.63 -19.64 13.93
C ALA A 299 -5.33 -19.03 13.38
N GLU A 300 -5.06 -19.19 12.09
CA GLU A 300 -3.90 -18.61 11.42
C GLU A 300 -3.90 -17.07 11.48
N LEU A 301 -5.07 -16.42 11.31
CA LEU A 301 -5.19 -14.96 11.45
C LEU A 301 -4.86 -14.49 12.88
N ARG A 302 -5.30 -15.24 13.91
CA ARG A 302 -4.91 -14.96 15.29
C ARG A 302 -3.39 -15.11 15.45
N THR A 303 -2.80 -16.19 14.93
CA THR A 303 -1.35 -16.39 14.96
C THR A 303 -0.58 -15.26 14.27
N MET A 304 -1.07 -14.76 13.12
CA MET A 304 -0.47 -13.60 12.45
C MET A 304 -0.50 -12.37 13.36
N ARG A 305 -1.60 -12.12 14.09
CA ARG A 305 -1.69 -11.02 15.06
C ARG A 305 -0.69 -11.15 16.20
N TRP A 306 -0.58 -12.34 16.79
CA TRP A 306 0.42 -12.59 17.83
C TRP A 306 1.85 -12.40 17.30
N ASN A 307 2.12 -12.84 16.07
CA ASN A 307 3.43 -12.64 15.45
C ASN A 307 3.73 -11.15 15.23
N ALA A 308 2.78 -10.39 14.67
CA ALA A 308 2.92 -8.95 14.49
C ALA A 308 3.21 -8.26 15.83
N LEU A 309 2.38 -8.49 16.86
CA LEU A 309 2.57 -7.97 18.21
C LEU A 309 3.95 -8.28 18.78
N ARG A 310 4.43 -9.52 18.65
CA ARG A 310 5.76 -9.94 19.13
C ARG A 310 6.90 -9.22 18.40
N THR A 311 6.73 -8.89 17.13
CA THR A 311 7.74 -8.20 16.31
C THR A 311 7.63 -6.67 16.36
N LEU A 312 6.57 -6.10 16.93
CA LEU A 312 6.41 -4.65 17.04
C LEU A 312 7.52 -4.04 17.89
N GLY A 313 8.12 -2.98 17.36
CA GLY A 313 9.21 -2.26 18.02
C GLY A 313 10.53 -3.03 18.08
N THR A 314 10.60 -4.26 17.54
CA THR A 314 11.87 -4.97 17.36
C THR A 314 12.56 -4.46 16.10
N THR A 315 13.80 -3.98 16.24
CA THR A 315 14.63 -3.54 15.11
C THR A 315 15.77 -4.55 14.91
N GLY A 316 16.20 -4.76 13.67
CA GLY A 316 17.39 -5.56 13.36
C GLY A 316 17.17 -7.05 13.13
N ASP A 317 15.93 -7.57 13.12
CA ASP A 317 15.64 -8.91 12.60
C ASP A 317 15.40 -8.85 11.07
N PRO A 318 16.35 -9.31 10.23
CA PRO A 318 16.20 -9.26 8.78
C PRO A 318 15.13 -10.23 8.23
N GLY A 319 14.73 -11.22 9.03
CA GLY A 319 13.78 -12.27 8.67
C GLY A 319 12.33 -11.92 8.96
N ALA A 320 12.07 -11.22 10.06
CA ALA A 320 10.71 -10.91 10.50
C ALA A 320 9.81 -10.30 9.40
N PRO A 321 10.27 -9.33 8.59
CA PRO A 321 9.43 -8.78 7.52
C PRO A 321 9.13 -9.77 6.39
N SER A 322 10.07 -10.67 6.09
CA SER A 322 9.93 -11.71 5.06
C SER A 322 8.97 -12.80 5.51
N VAL A 323 9.07 -13.22 6.77
CA VAL A 323 8.15 -14.17 7.41
C VAL A 323 6.73 -13.59 7.44
N ALA A 324 6.57 -12.34 7.86
CA ALA A 324 5.27 -11.68 7.87
C ALA A 324 4.64 -11.66 6.48
N LYS A 325 5.40 -11.32 5.42
CA LYS A 325 4.93 -11.35 4.03
C LYS A 325 4.41 -12.73 3.63
N LEU A 326 5.21 -13.77 3.83
CA LEU A 326 4.84 -15.14 3.46
C LEU A 326 3.60 -15.62 4.20
N LEU A 327 3.45 -15.25 5.48
CA LEU A 327 2.28 -15.61 6.27
C LEU A 327 1.01 -14.98 5.68
N TRP A 328 1.00 -13.66 5.48
CA TRP A 328 -0.21 -12.97 5.06
C TRP A 328 -0.57 -13.23 3.59
N GLY A 329 0.40 -13.22 2.66
CA GLY A 329 0.12 -13.39 1.23
C GLY A 329 -0.46 -14.77 0.92
N GLY A 330 0.09 -15.82 1.55
CA GLY A 330 -0.45 -17.17 1.44
C GLY A 330 -1.83 -17.32 2.10
N TRP A 331 -2.03 -16.68 3.26
CA TRP A 331 -3.30 -16.70 3.98
C TRP A 331 -4.43 -15.99 3.22
N HIS A 332 -4.17 -14.81 2.68
CA HIS A 332 -5.16 -13.99 1.97
C HIS A 332 -5.58 -14.65 0.65
N ARG A 333 -4.62 -15.25 -0.08
CA ARG A 333 -4.92 -16.10 -1.24
C ARG A 333 -5.85 -17.27 -0.92
N ARG A 334 -5.62 -17.96 0.21
CA ARG A 334 -6.51 -19.05 0.67
C ARG A 334 -7.87 -18.53 1.12
N LEU A 335 -7.95 -17.31 1.65
CA LEU A 335 -9.22 -16.67 1.97
C LEU A 335 -10.05 -16.43 0.70
N GLY A 336 -9.44 -15.90 -0.36
CA GLY A 336 -10.09 -15.76 -1.66
C GLY A 336 -10.61 -17.10 -2.21
N GLU A 337 -9.79 -18.16 -2.13
CA GLU A 337 -10.20 -19.54 -2.49
C GLU A 337 -11.37 -20.06 -1.64
N LEU A 338 -11.42 -19.68 -0.36
CA LEU A 338 -12.50 -20.07 0.53
C LEU A 338 -13.79 -19.29 0.24
N ALA A 339 -13.68 -18.01 -0.10
CA ALA A 339 -14.81 -17.16 -0.49
C ALA A 339 -15.57 -17.75 -1.69
N VAL A 340 -14.85 -18.18 -2.73
CA VAL A 340 -15.49 -18.86 -3.88
C VAL A 340 -15.97 -20.27 -3.55
N ALA A 341 -15.26 -21.01 -2.69
CA ALA A 341 -15.68 -22.36 -2.30
C ALA A 341 -17.00 -22.33 -1.50
N VAL A 342 -17.16 -21.35 -0.62
CA VAL A 342 -18.40 -21.12 0.15
C VAL A 342 -19.58 -20.83 -0.78
N ARG A 343 -19.38 -20.08 -1.87
CA ARG A 343 -20.40 -19.83 -2.90
C ARG A 343 -20.75 -21.06 -3.75
N GLY A 344 -19.92 -22.11 -3.71
CA GLY A 344 -20.11 -23.34 -4.46
C GLY A 344 -20.16 -23.10 -5.97
N ALA A 345 -20.99 -23.86 -6.69
CA ALA A 345 -21.08 -23.80 -8.15
C ALA A 345 -21.49 -22.40 -8.68
N THR A 346 -22.21 -21.60 -7.88
CA THR A 346 -22.63 -20.25 -8.29
C THR A 346 -21.46 -19.27 -8.37
N ALA A 347 -20.31 -19.58 -7.78
CA ALA A 347 -19.09 -18.77 -7.88
C ALA A 347 -18.55 -18.68 -9.31
N CYS A 348 -18.89 -19.64 -10.18
CA CYS A 348 -18.52 -19.63 -11.59
C CYS A 348 -19.44 -18.76 -12.47
N ALA A 349 -20.51 -18.20 -11.89
CA ALA A 349 -21.43 -17.29 -12.57
C ALA A 349 -21.30 -15.87 -11.97
N GLY A 350 -21.49 -14.86 -12.80
CA GLY A 350 -21.65 -13.48 -12.32
C GLY A 350 -22.96 -13.32 -11.52
N PRO A 351 -23.14 -12.19 -10.81
CA PRO A 351 -24.37 -11.91 -10.05
C PRO A 351 -25.58 -11.64 -10.95
N ALA A 352 -25.39 -11.50 -12.26
CA ALA A 352 -26.43 -11.31 -13.26
C ALA A 352 -26.14 -12.13 -14.52
N ASP A 353 -27.20 -12.44 -15.27
CA ASP A 353 -27.07 -13.09 -16.58
C ASP A 353 -26.23 -12.24 -17.52
N TRP A 354 -25.37 -12.90 -18.28
CA TRP A 354 -24.57 -12.22 -19.29
C TRP A 354 -25.47 -11.59 -20.35
N ALA A 355 -25.21 -10.34 -20.68
CA ALA A 355 -25.85 -9.63 -21.79
C ALA A 355 -24.80 -8.85 -22.58
N PRO A 356 -24.94 -8.74 -23.92
CA PRO A 356 -24.08 -7.89 -24.73
C PRO A 356 -24.10 -6.45 -24.20
N GLY A 357 -22.92 -5.93 -23.84
CA GLY A 357 -22.76 -4.55 -23.34
C GLY A 357 -22.78 -4.39 -21.82
N LEU A 358 -23.01 -5.44 -21.03
CA LEU A 358 -22.76 -5.38 -19.59
C LEU A 358 -21.24 -5.28 -19.34
N PRO A 359 -20.76 -4.23 -18.64
CA PRO A 359 -19.36 -4.15 -18.25
C PRO A 359 -18.98 -5.34 -17.37
N TYR A 360 -17.89 -6.01 -17.73
CA TYR A 360 -17.43 -7.23 -17.05
C TYR A 360 -17.21 -7.03 -15.55
N GLU A 361 -16.67 -5.89 -15.15
CA GLU A 361 -16.42 -5.49 -13.77
C GLU A 361 -17.69 -5.36 -12.90
N LEU A 362 -18.85 -5.11 -13.52
CA LEU A 362 -20.17 -5.13 -12.86
C LEU A 362 -20.72 -6.55 -12.71
N GLY A 363 -20.09 -7.53 -13.36
CA GLY A 363 -20.41 -8.95 -13.30
C GLY A 363 -19.64 -9.73 -12.23
N LEU A 364 -18.99 -9.06 -11.29
CA LEU A 364 -18.29 -9.69 -10.16
C LEU A 364 -18.92 -9.26 -8.83
N ASP A 365 -19.06 -10.18 -7.89
CA ASP A 365 -19.34 -9.87 -6.48
C ASP A 365 -18.05 -9.71 -5.66
N GLU A 366 -18.20 -9.44 -4.35
CA GLU A 366 -17.06 -9.21 -3.45
C GLU A 366 -16.19 -10.47 -3.29
N GLU A 367 -16.79 -11.66 -3.24
CA GLU A 367 -16.08 -12.94 -3.13
C GLU A 367 -15.24 -13.23 -4.38
N GLN A 368 -15.79 -13.00 -5.57
CA GLN A 368 -15.07 -13.13 -6.82
C GLN A 368 -13.95 -12.10 -6.94
N ARG A 369 -14.21 -10.83 -6.62
CA ARG A 369 -13.17 -9.78 -6.60
C ARG A 369 -12.02 -10.16 -5.67
N LEU A 370 -12.33 -10.61 -4.46
CA LEU A 370 -11.33 -11.06 -3.48
C LEU A 370 -10.48 -12.21 -4.06
N PHE A 371 -11.13 -13.24 -4.62
CA PHE A 371 -10.43 -14.38 -5.21
C PHE A 371 -9.47 -14.00 -6.33
N LEU A 372 -9.90 -13.08 -7.21
CA LEU A 372 -9.09 -12.62 -8.34
C LEU A 372 -7.94 -11.72 -7.87
N PHE A 373 -8.20 -10.80 -6.94
CA PHE A 373 -7.21 -9.85 -6.44
C PHE A 373 -6.08 -10.53 -5.66
N THR A 374 -6.43 -11.42 -4.72
CA THR A 374 -5.46 -12.05 -3.79
C THR A 374 -4.39 -12.92 -4.46
N ARG A 375 -4.48 -13.16 -5.77
CA ARG A 375 -3.41 -13.81 -6.55
C ARG A 375 -2.15 -12.96 -6.60
N ALA A 376 -2.31 -11.64 -6.68
CA ALA A 376 -1.20 -10.70 -6.76
C ALA A 376 -0.36 -10.63 -5.48
N ASP A 377 -0.94 -10.95 -4.32
CA ASP A 377 -0.30 -10.83 -3.00
C ASP A 377 0.96 -11.70 -2.83
N THR A 378 1.03 -12.81 -3.56
CA THR A 378 2.22 -13.67 -3.57
C THR A 378 3.37 -13.08 -4.39
N ILE A 379 3.10 -12.05 -5.19
CA ILE A 379 4.00 -11.48 -6.20
C ILE A 379 4.50 -10.10 -5.77
N TYR A 380 3.61 -9.14 -5.50
CA TYR A 380 4.00 -7.77 -5.17
C TYR A 380 4.59 -7.66 -3.76
N GLY A 381 5.29 -6.55 -3.47
CA GLY A 381 6.02 -6.37 -2.20
C GLY A 381 7.24 -7.29 -2.05
N GLY A 382 7.69 -7.87 -3.17
CA GLY A 382 8.75 -8.87 -3.28
C GLY A 382 8.18 -10.28 -3.29
N SER A 383 8.44 -11.04 -4.36
CA SER A 383 7.82 -12.34 -4.56
C SER A 383 8.09 -13.32 -3.43
N ASP A 384 7.20 -14.27 -3.29
CA ASP A 384 7.26 -15.35 -2.32
C ASP A 384 8.60 -16.10 -2.35
N GLU A 385 9.16 -16.31 -3.54
CA GLU A 385 10.48 -16.91 -3.76
C GLU A 385 11.60 -16.00 -3.23
N ILE A 386 11.55 -14.70 -3.52
CA ILE A 386 12.53 -13.73 -3.00
C ILE A 386 12.48 -13.66 -1.47
N GLN A 387 11.28 -13.66 -0.87
CA GLN A 387 11.18 -13.69 0.60
C GLN A 387 11.78 -14.96 1.19
N ARG A 388 11.58 -16.13 0.57
CA ARG A 388 12.20 -17.40 1.00
C ARG A 388 13.71 -17.36 0.86
N ASN A 389 14.24 -16.78 -0.22
CA ASN A 389 15.68 -16.57 -0.38
C ASN A 389 16.26 -15.65 0.71
N ILE A 390 15.57 -14.56 1.06
CA ILE A 390 16.00 -13.67 2.15
C ILE A 390 16.08 -14.44 3.47
N ILE A 391 15.08 -15.26 3.79
CA ILE A 391 15.08 -16.08 5.01
C ILE A 391 16.22 -17.10 4.96
N ALA A 392 16.36 -17.84 3.86
CA ALA A 392 17.41 -18.83 3.66
C ALA A 392 18.81 -18.22 3.86
N GLU A 393 19.11 -17.12 3.18
CA GLU A 393 20.44 -16.52 3.16
C GLU A 393 20.75 -15.69 4.42
N ARG A 394 19.79 -14.87 4.88
CA ARG A 394 20.05 -13.88 5.96
C ARG A 394 19.69 -14.37 7.35
N VAL A 395 18.82 -15.37 7.47
CA VAL A 395 18.37 -15.92 8.76
C VAL A 395 18.99 -17.29 8.99
N LEU A 396 18.95 -18.17 7.99
CA LEU A 396 19.42 -19.55 8.12
C LEU A 396 20.89 -19.74 7.68
N GLY A 397 21.51 -18.73 7.08
CA GLY A 397 22.92 -18.78 6.65
C GLY A 397 23.18 -19.75 5.48
N LEU A 398 22.16 -20.06 4.69
CA LEU A 398 22.30 -20.92 3.51
C LEU A 398 23.06 -20.18 2.39
N PRO A 399 23.74 -20.92 1.48
CA PRO A 399 24.39 -20.32 0.32
C PRO A 399 23.42 -19.52 -0.54
N LYS A 400 23.94 -18.47 -1.19
CA LYS A 400 23.15 -17.67 -2.13
C LYS A 400 22.67 -18.49 -3.31
N GLU A 401 21.49 -18.15 -3.82
CA GLU A 401 20.98 -18.74 -5.05
C GLU A 401 21.98 -18.53 -6.21
N PRO A 402 22.27 -19.57 -7.02
CA PRO A 402 23.06 -19.42 -8.24
C PRO A 402 22.41 -18.38 -9.18
N ARG A 403 23.19 -17.44 -9.69
CA ARG A 403 22.73 -16.37 -10.58
C ARG A 403 23.20 -16.56 -12.01
#